data_AF-A0A9E3TDR0-F1
#
_entry.id   AF-A0A9E3TDR0-F1
#
_cell.length_a   1.000
_cell.length_b   1.000
_cell.length_c   1.000
_cell.angle_alpha   90.00
_cell.angle_beta   90.00
_cell.angle_gamma   90.00
#
_symmetry.space_group_name_H-M   'P 1'
#
loop_
_entity.id
_entity.type
_entity.pdbx_description
1 polymer ?
#
loop_
_entity_poly.entity_id
_entity_poly.type
_entity_poly.pdbx_seq_one_letter_code
_entity_poly.pdbx_strand_id
1 'polypeptide(L)'
;MRPLVVAIAFLATGWAFGAGVDLELRSATAQQLVLEPPDLHLVLVNHGAEPVSIALSSASRPRLRIQTDDGWFDCKSSLAVCPGVSAVPWTRIQHGAEVELGPLPLLCPSAAVDAHGAVKEWVEVPARYRFQAETRLAVPAQSAGGTAAPDNAFTGALTSTIVSIDVNEPSGVDAQALSWAREHNDTPMSWAAVRLFPGSRYAALALLPYIDIGKSDPSRVRTIIERGQFLSWGSVPDSDTPDGWASLSGAELANWRIERAERILRNHPNLPSAGQLRLAIGVNQIASGKGNEGRKLLRQLASHTDTREGAWAKEFLGIDGP
;
A
#
# COMPACT_ATOMS: atom_id res chain seq x y z
N MET A 1 -42.14 -17.60 -5.29
CA MET A 1 -41.08 -17.27 -6.27
C MET A 1 -39.78 -17.11 -5.49
N ARG A 2 -38.81 -18.01 -5.68
CA ARG A 2 -37.51 -18.00 -4.98
C ARG A 2 -36.44 -17.46 -5.94
N PRO A 3 -35.49 -16.63 -5.49
CA PRO A 3 -34.41 -16.16 -6.36
C PRO A 3 -33.40 -17.27 -6.60
N LEU A 4 -32.99 -17.38 -7.86
CA LEU A 4 -31.98 -18.28 -8.38
C LEU A 4 -30.59 -17.74 -7.96
N VAL A 5 -29.86 -18.48 -7.15
CA VAL A 5 -28.45 -18.20 -6.85
C VAL A 5 -27.64 -18.67 -8.06
N VAL A 6 -27.06 -17.72 -8.80
CA VAL A 6 -26.12 -18.01 -9.88
C VAL A 6 -24.75 -18.24 -9.25
N ALA A 7 -24.34 -19.51 -9.21
CA ALA A 7 -22.97 -19.89 -8.88
C ALA A 7 -22.07 -19.59 -10.08
N ILE A 8 -21.10 -18.67 -9.91
CA ILE A 8 -20.05 -18.42 -10.88
C ILE A 8 -18.98 -19.51 -10.69
N ALA A 9 -18.95 -20.47 -11.61
CA ALA A 9 -17.90 -21.46 -11.69
C ALA A 9 -16.64 -20.83 -12.31
N PHE A 10 -15.56 -20.76 -11.53
CA PHE A 10 -14.23 -20.47 -12.06
C PHE A 10 -13.72 -21.71 -12.80
N LEU A 11 -13.73 -21.66 -14.13
CA LEU A 11 -13.01 -22.61 -14.96
C LEU A 11 -11.55 -22.16 -15.06
N ALA A 12 -10.70 -22.75 -14.22
CA ALA A 12 -9.26 -22.66 -14.32
C ALA A 12 -8.78 -23.58 -15.46
N THR A 13 -8.40 -23.00 -16.59
CA THR A 13 -7.66 -23.69 -17.65
C THR A 13 -6.17 -23.39 -17.52
N GLY A 14 -5.48 -24.18 -16.70
CA GLY A 14 -4.46 -25.10 -17.18
C GLY A 14 -3.06 -24.63 -17.66
N TRP A 15 -2.07 -24.98 -16.83
CA TRP A 15 -0.73 -25.54 -17.12
C TRP A 15 0.43 -24.61 -17.53
N ALA A 16 1.30 -24.35 -16.55
CA ALA A 16 2.74 -24.54 -16.68
C ALA A 16 3.32 -25.01 -15.32
N PHE A 17 3.71 -26.28 -15.24
CA PHE A 17 4.58 -26.77 -14.17
C PHE A 17 5.98 -26.20 -14.41
N GLY A 18 6.51 -25.41 -13.48
CA GLY A 18 7.89 -24.93 -13.55
C GLY A 18 8.18 -23.87 -12.48
N ALA A 19 8.57 -24.33 -11.30
CA ALA A 19 8.76 -23.59 -10.05
C ALA A 19 7.45 -23.12 -9.40
N GLY A 20 7.22 -23.55 -8.16
CA GLY A 20 6.07 -23.11 -7.37
C GLY A 20 6.22 -21.69 -6.86
N VAL A 21 6.69 -20.74 -7.67
CA VAL A 21 6.74 -19.32 -7.31
C VAL A 21 5.86 -18.56 -8.29
N ASP A 22 4.82 -17.94 -7.75
CA ASP A 22 3.87 -17.13 -8.52
C ASP A 22 4.04 -15.64 -8.19
N LEU A 23 3.68 -14.82 -9.18
CA LEU A 23 3.57 -13.38 -9.02
C LEU A 23 2.10 -13.02 -8.93
N GLU A 24 1.70 -12.35 -7.87
CA GLU A 24 0.34 -11.89 -7.67
C GLU A 24 0.28 -10.37 -7.63
N LEU A 25 -0.58 -9.80 -8.47
CA LEU A 25 -1.00 -8.42 -8.35
C LEU A 25 -2.28 -8.42 -7.53
N ARG A 26 -2.28 -7.70 -6.42
CA ARG A 26 -3.39 -7.64 -5.46
C ARG A 26 -3.85 -6.19 -5.29
N SER A 27 -5.13 -6.04 -4.96
CA SER A 27 -5.70 -4.78 -4.50
C SER A 27 -6.71 -5.09 -3.39
N ALA A 28 -6.70 -4.30 -2.32
CA ALA A 28 -7.77 -4.35 -1.32
C ALA A 28 -9.04 -3.64 -1.83
N THR A 29 -8.95 -2.88 -2.92
CA THR A 29 -10.09 -2.16 -3.51
C THR A 29 -10.28 -2.43 -5.00
N ALA A 30 -11.42 -3.03 -5.34
CA ALA A 30 -11.85 -3.09 -6.73
C ALA A 30 -12.32 -1.72 -7.28
N GLN A 31 -12.49 -0.71 -6.41
CA GLN A 31 -13.06 0.59 -6.75
C GLN A 31 -12.28 1.73 -6.09
N GLN A 32 -12.02 2.79 -6.85
CA GLN A 32 -11.41 4.03 -6.36
C GLN A 32 -12.09 5.26 -6.97
N LEU A 33 -11.85 6.43 -6.37
CA LEU A 33 -12.28 7.69 -6.95
C LEU A 33 -11.28 8.20 -7.99
N VAL A 34 -11.75 9.09 -8.87
CA VAL A 34 -10.87 9.93 -9.70
C VAL A 34 -9.81 10.61 -8.81
N LEU A 35 -8.54 10.62 -9.20
CA LEU A 35 -7.39 11.16 -8.46
C LEU A 35 -7.09 10.50 -7.11
N GLU A 36 -7.73 9.37 -6.77
CA GLU A 36 -7.30 8.52 -5.66
C GLU A 36 -6.06 7.70 -6.07
N PRO A 37 -5.00 7.65 -5.23
CA PRO A 37 -3.84 6.80 -5.50
C PRO A 37 -4.26 5.32 -5.54
N PRO A 38 -3.78 4.54 -6.53
CA PRO A 38 -4.21 3.16 -6.69
C PRO A 38 -3.60 2.24 -5.62
N ASP A 39 -4.46 1.41 -5.06
CA ASP A 39 -4.10 0.38 -4.08
C ASP A 39 -3.66 -0.90 -4.80
N LEU A 40 -2.46 -0.89 -5.37
CA LEU A 40 -1.89 -2.03 -6.08
C LEU A 40 -0.64 -2.55 -5.36
N HIS A 41 -0.68 -3.82 -4.97
CA HIS A 41 0.40 -4.52 -4.30
C HIS A 41 0.89 -5.68 -5.15
N LEU A 42 2.20 -5.76 -5.34
CA LEU A 42 2.81 -6.88 -6.04
C LEU A 42 3.45 -7.83 -5.04
N VAL A 43 3.08 -9.09 -5.08
CA VAL A 43 3.50 -10.10 -4.11
C VAL A 43 4.07 -11.30 -4.85
N LEU A 44 5.21 -11.81 -4.38
CA LEU A 44 5.70 -13.13 -4.75
C LEU A 44 5.22 -14.15 -3.73
N VAL A 45 4.67 -15.25 -4.21
CA VAL A 45 4.14 -16.34 -3.37
C VAL A 45 4.86 -17.63 -3.72
N ASN A 46 5.40 -18.33 -2.73
CA ASN A 46 5.98 -19.66 -2.95
C ASN A 46 4.94 -20.76 -2.64
N HIS A 47 4.24 -21.23 -3.65
CA HIS A 47 3.39 -22.43 -3.62
C HIS A 47 4.17 -23.75 -3.70
N GLY A 48 5.48 -23.72 -3.98
CA GLY A 48 6.34 -24.89 -4.05
C GLY A 48 6.57 -25.53 -2.68
N ALA A 49 6.76 -26.85 -2.64
CA ALA A 49 6.98 -27.59 -1.40
C ALA A 49 8.31 -27.22 -0.70
N GLU A 50 9.29 -26.74 -1.47
CA GLU A 50 10.61 -26.38 -0.96
C GLU A 50 10.77 -24.86 -0.88
N PRO A 51 11.57 -24.34 0.08
CA PRO A 51 11.91 -22.93 0.14
C PRO A 51 12.67 -22.49 -1.11
N VAL A 52 12.42 -21.26 -1.56
CA VAL A 52 13.07 -20.68 -2.74
C VAL A 52 13.84 -19.44 -2.35
N SER A 53 15.02 -19.23 -2.95
CA SER A 53 15.80 -18.00 -2.77
C SER A 53 15.67 -17.10 -3.99
N ILE A 54 15.35 -15.83 -3.79
CA ILE A 54 15.28 -14.82 -4.86
C ILE A 54 16.26 -13.68 -4.59
N ALA A 55 16.63 -12.97 -5.64
CA ALA A 55 17.38 -11.72 -5.52
C ALA A 55 16.64 -10.59 -6.24
N LEU A 56 16.35 -9.52 -5.49
CA LEU A 56 15.67 -8.34 -6.01
C LEU A 56 16.71 -7.32 -6.50
N SER A 57 17.16 -7.51 -7.74
CA SER A 57 18.09 -6.61 -8.41
C SER A 57 17.38 -5.50 -9.19
N SER A 58 18.13 -4.56 -9.76
CA SER A 58 17.58 -3.60 -10.72
C SER A 58 16.96 -4.25 -11.96
N ALA A 59 17.40 -5.46 -12.34
CA ALA A 59 16.80 -6.25 -13.41
C ALA A 59 15.48 -6.91 -13.00
N SER A 60 15.27 -7.08 -11.68
CA SER A 60 14.04 -7.64 -11.07
C SER A 60 12.95 -6.59 -10.85
N ARG A 61 13.11 -5.38 -11.40
CA ARG A 61 12.12 -4.31 -11.24
C ARG A 61 10.80 -4.71 -11.92
N PRO A 62 9.68 -4.67 -11.19
CA PRO A 62 8.40 -4.99 -11.77
C PRO A 62 7.98 -3.95 -12.82
N ARG A 63 7.34 -4.44 -13.87
CA ARG A 63 6.70 -3.65 -14.92
C ARG A 63 5.21 -3.80 -14.74
N LEU A 64 4.51 -2.70 -14.50
CA LEU A 64 3.06 -2.68 -14.53
C LEU A 64 2.60 -2.44 -15.97
N ARG A 65 1.53 -3.11 -16.38
CA ARG A 65 0.93 -3.01 -17.71
C ARG A 65 -0.55 -2.71 -17.54
N ILE A 66 -1.08 -1.83 -18.38
CA ILE A 66 -2.50 -1.46 -18.43
C ILE A 66 -3.07 -1.89 -19.77
N GLN A 67 -4.26 -2.48 -19.75
CA GLN A 67 -4.98 -2.81 -20.98
C GLN A 67 -5.68 -1.57 -21.53
N THR A 68 -5.50 -1.32 -22.82
CA THR A 68 -6.16 -0.29 -23.62
C THR A 68 -6.83 -0.95 -24.84
N ASP A 69 -7.56 -0.18 -25.63
CA ASP A 69 -8.17 -0.65 -26.88
C ASP A 69 -7.11 -1.10 -27.91
N ASP A 70 -5.92 -0.50 -27.88
CA ASP A 70 -4.78 -0.84 -28.75
C ASP A 70 -3.95 -2.02 -28.21
N GLY A 71 -4.32 -2.59 -27.06
CA GLY A 71 -3.62 -3.69 -26.40
C GLY A 71 -2.97 -3.29 -25.07
N TRP A 72 -1.94 -4.03 -24.66
CA TRP A 72 -1.28 -3.84 -23.37
C TRP A 72 -0.14 -2.82 -23.44
N PHE A 73 -0.25 -1.77 -22.63
CA PHE A 73 0.75 -0.70 -22.53
C PHE A 73 1.53 -0.79 -21.23
N ASP A 74 2.84 -0.59 -21.31
CA ASP A 74 3.71 -0.63 -20.13
C ASP A 74 3.74 0.71 -19.39
N CYS A 75 3.32 0.68 -18.13
CA CYS A 75 3.53 1.74 -17.16
C CYS A 75 4.98 1.72 -16.69
N LYS A 76 5.86 2.47 -17.37
CA LYS A 76 7.26 2.62 -16.93
C LYS A 76 7.32 3.53 -15.71
N SER A 77 8.02 3.08 -14.67
CA SER A 77 8.42 3.94 -13.55
C SER A 77 9.57 4.84 -13.97
N SER A 78 9.47 6.15 -13.72
CA SER A 78 10.54 7.13 -13.96
C SER A 78 11.62 7.12 -12.87
N LEU A 79 11.45 6.33 -11.79
CA LEU A 79 12.45 6.22 -10.74
C LEU A 79 13.65 5.39 -11.21
N ALA A 80 14.61 6.08 -11.81
CA ALA A 80 15.98 5.61 -11.93
C ALA A 80 16.61 5.57 -10.53
N VAL A 81 16.46 4.47 -9.79
CA VAL A 81 17.38 4.22 -8.67
C VAL A 81 18.76 4.03 -9.29
N CYS A 82 19.68 4.96 -9.03
CA CYS A 82 21.11 4.77 -9.30
C CYS A 82 21.50 3.45 -8.63
N PRO A 83 21.94 2.43 -9.38
CA PRO A 83 22.38 1.20 -8.76
C PRO A 83 23.61 1.52 -7.91
N GLY A 84 23.45 1.50 -6.59
CA GLY A 84 24.58 1.35 -5.70
C GLY A 84 25.23 0.00 -5.99
N VAL A 85 26.57 -0.05 -6.00
CA VAL A 85 27.36 -1.28 -6.22
C VAL A 85 27.33 -2.20 -4.98
N SER A 86 26.23 -2.20 -4.23
CA SER A 86 26.05 -3.02 -3.04
C SER A 86 25.57 -4.41 -3.42
N ALA A 87 26.07 -5.43 -2.74
CA ALA A 87 25.59 -6.80 -2.88
C ALA A 87 24.06 -6.85 -2.73
N VAL A 88 23.37 -7.43 -3.70
CA VAL A 88 21.92 -7.67 -3.62
C VAL A 88 21.71 -8.86 -2.68
N PRO A 89 21.02 -8.69 -1.53
CA PRO A 89 20.79 -9.80 -0.61
C PRO A 89 19.86 -10.84 -1.24
N TRP A 90 20.09 -12.11 -0.89
CA TRP A 90 19.18 -13.19 -1.20
C TRP A 90 18.04 -13.22 -0.18
N THR A 91 16.81 -13.20 -0.65
CA THR A 91 15.61 -13.36 0.17
C THR A 91 15.12 -14.79 0.04
N ARG A 92 15.09 -15.54 1.15
CA ARG A 92 14.54 -16.89 1.20
C ARG A 92 13.05 -16.84 1.52
N ILE A 93 12.22 -17.41 0.65
CA ILE A 93 10.77 -17.51 0.76
C ILE A 93 10.43 -18.96 1.12
N GLN A 94 9.86 -19.16 2.31
CA GLN A 94 9.41 -20.48 2.75
C GLN A 94 8.18 -20.95 1.95
N HIS A 95 7.85 -22.24 2.02
CA HIS A 95 6.59 -22.74 1.49
C HIS A 95 5.40 -21.97 2.11
N GLY A 96 4.49 -21.50 1.25
CA GLY A 96 3.31 -20.71 1.63
C GLY A 96 3.62 -19.29 2.11
N ALA A 97 4.89 -18.88 2.12
CA ALA A 97 5.27 -17.53 2.49
C ALA A 97 5.20 -16.57 1.30
N GLU A 98 5.08 -15.29 1.62
CA GLU A 98 4.89 -14.22 0.67
C GLU A 98 5.93 -13.12 0.87
N VAL A 99 6.33 -12.46 -0.22
CA VAL A 99 7.20 -11.29 -0.20
C VAL A 99 6.60 -10.20 -1.06
N GLU A 100 6.30 -9.04 -0.47
CA GLU A 100 5.85 -7.85 -1.19
C GLU A 100 7.03 -7.23 -1.96
N LEU A 101 6.87 -7.06 -3.27
CA LEU A 101 7.85 -6.49 -4.19
C LEU A 101 7.82 -4.97 -4.19
N GLY A 102 7.91 -4.37 -3.01
CA GLY A 102 7.94 -2.91 -2.82
C GLY A 102 6.74 -2.17 -3.43
N PRO A 103 6.73 -0.83 -3.35
CA PRO A 103 5.65 -0.05 -3.94
C PRO A 103 5.70 -0.15 -5.47
N LEU A 104 4.57 -0.54 -6.07
CA LEU A 104 4.37 -0.37 -7.50
C LEU A 104 4.42 1.12 -7.86
N PRO A 105 4.85 1.47 -9.09
CA PRO A 105 4.77 2.85 -9.52
C PRO A 105 3.30 3.31 -9.46
N LEU A 106 3.03 4.25 -8.54
CA LEU A 106 1.70 4.84 -8.29
C LEU A 106 1.13 5.62 -9.48
N LEU A 107 1.99 5.91 -10.46
CA LEU A 107 1.68 6.62 -11.69
C LEU A 107 2.33 5.85 -12.83
N CYS A 108 1.83 6.00 -14.05
CA CYS A 108 2.48 5.51 -15.27
C CYS A 108 3.28 6.63 -15.97
N PRO A 109 4.36 7.22 -15.37
CA PRO A 109 5.04 8.34 -15.98
C PRO A 109 6.04 7.83 -17.02
N SER A 110 5.69 7.91 -18.30
CA SER A 110 6.76 8.04 -19.29
C SER A 110 6.43 9.09 -20.32
N ALA A 111 7.44 9.75 -20.87
CA ALA A 111 7.30 10.70 -21.97
C ALA A 111 6.69 10.05 -23.25
N ALA A 112 6.55 8.72 -23.31
CA ALA A 112 5.78 8.03 -24.35
C ALA A 112 4.27 7.94 -24.01
N VAL A 113 3.89 8.10 -22.73
CA VAL A 113 2.52 8.21 -22.23
C VAL A 113 1.98 9.63 -22.38
N ASP A 114 2.83 10.66 -22.43
CA ASP A 114 2.41 12.01 -22.82
C ASP A 114 1.80 12.07 -24.24
N ALA A 115 2.05 11.04 -25.07
CA ALA A 115 1.48 10.91 -26.41
C ALA A 115 0.26 9.97 -26.51
N HIS A 116 -0.10 9.24 -25.44
CA HIS A 116 -1.27 8.33 -25.43
C HIS A 116 -2.27 8.80 -24.37
N GLY A 117 -3.30 9.55 -24.83
CA GLY A 117 -4.24 10.27 -23.96
C GLY A 117 -4.92 9.39 -22.90
N ALA A 118 -5.14 8.11 -23.17
CA ALA A 118 -5.86 7.20 -22.27
C ALA A 118 -5.06 6.77 -21.01
N VAL A 119 -3.73 6.78 -21.04
CA VAL A 119 -2.90 6.26 -19.94
C VAL A 119 -2.37 7.36 -19.02
N LYS A 120 -2.22 8.59 -19.54
CA LYS A 120 -1.92 9.78 -18.71
C LYS A 120 -3.07 10.09 -17.74
N GLU A 121 -4.28 9.75 -18.14
CA GLU A 121 -5.54 10.17 -17.50
C GLU A 121 -6.26 9.04 -16.77
N TRP A 122 -5.66 7.85 -16.59
CA TRP A 122 -6.47 6.70 -16.14
C TRP A 122 -7.04 6.88 -14.72
N VAL A 123 -6.27 7.50 -13.82
CA VAL A 123 -6.78 7.90 -12.51
C VAL A 123 -7.66 9.14 -12.59
N GLU A 124 -7.66 9.87 -13.70
CA GLU A 124 -8.40 11.13 -13.91
C GLU A 124 -9.77 10.91 -14.58
N VAL A 125 -9.91 9.81 -15.33
CA VAL A 125 -11.07 9.46 -16.16
C VAL A 125 -11.79 8.26 -15.55
N PRO A 126 -13.08 8.39 -15.23
CA PRO A 126 -13.88 7.26 -14.78
C PRO A 126 -13.99 6.18 -15.86
N ALA A 127 -13.45 5.00 -15.57
CA ALA A 127 -13.56 3.82 -16.40
C ALA A 127 -13.15 2.57 -15.61
N ARG A 128 -13.29 1.40 -16.24
CA ARG A 128 -12.72 0.15 -15.73
C ARG A 128 -11.37 -0.10 -16.37
N TYR A 129 -10.32 -0.16 -15.55
CA TYR A 129 -8.96 -0.43 -15.99
C TYR A 129 -8.55 -1.85 -15.61
N ARG A 130 -7.75 -2.48 -16.47
CA ARG A 130 -7.23 -3.83 -16.25
C ARG A 130 -5.71 -3.78 -16.21
N PHE A 131 -5.14 -4.32 -15.14
CA PHE A 131 -3.72 -4.27 -14.85
C PHE A 131 -3.11 -5.66 -14.81
N GLN A 132 -1.88 -5.77 -15.27
CA GLN A 132 -1.05 -6.95 -15.15
C GLN A 132 0.37 -6.51 -14.80
N ALA A 133 1.04 -7.25 -13.91
CA ALA A 133 2.42 -7.00 -13.58
C ALA A 133 3.32 -8.10 -14.15
N GLU A 134 4.53 -7.73 -14.54
CA GLU A 134 5.58 -8.64 -14.96
C GLU A 134 6.85 -8.34 -14.18
N THR A 135 7.58 -9.37 -13.78
CA THR A 135 8.95 -9.21 -13.27
C THR A 135 9.85 -10.28 -13.84
N ARG A 136 11.15 -9.98 -13.93
CA ARG A 136 12.17 -10.94 -14.35
C ARG A 136 13.19 -11.11 -13.24
N LEU A 137 13.10 -12.22 -12.53
CA LEU A 137 14.08 -12.58 -11.51
C LEU A 137 15.33 -13.16 -12.20
N ALA A 138 16.48 -12.60 -11.86
CA ALA A 138 17.78 -13.02 -12.40
C ALA A 138 18.80 -13.14 -11.27
N VAL A 139 19.81 -13.99 -11.47
CA VAL A 139 20.98 -14.01 -10.59
C VAL A 139 21.66 -12.63 -10.67
N PRO A 140 21.92 -11.96 -9.54
CA PRO A 140 22.67 -10.71 -9.54
C PRO A 140 24.03 -10.91 -10.20
N ALA A 141 24.52 -9.89 -10.90
CA ALA A 141 25.90 -9.92 -11.38
C ALA A 141 26.84 -10.12 -10.18
N GLN A 142 27.70 -11.14 -10.24
CA GLN A 142 28.67 -11.41 -9.17
C GLN A 142 29.74 -10.31 -9.19
N SER A 143 29.69 -9.41 -8.22
CA SER A 143 30.81 -8.51 -7.91
C SER A 143 31.80 -9.20 -6.97
N ALA A 144 33.03 -8.71 -6.89
CA ALA A 144 33.99 -9.17 -5.90
C ALA A 144 33.41 -8.98 -4.48
N GLY A 145 33.19 -10.09 -3.75
CA GLY A 145 32.55 -10.10 -2.43
C GLY A 145 31.04 -10.38 -2.42
N GLY A 146 30.41 -10.64 -3.58
CA GLY A 146 29.00 -11.06 -3.65
C GLY A 146 28.79 -12.49 -3.13
N THR A 147 27.65 -12.73 -2.50
CA THR A 147 27.20 -14.08 -2.12
C THR A 147 26.85 -14.89 -3.37
N ALA A 148 27.45 -16.07 -3.50
CA ALA A 148 27.10 -17.03 -4.55
C ALA A 148 25.59 -17.35 -4.52
N ALA A 149 25.04 -17.69 -5.69
CA ALA A 149 23.65 -18.10 -5.77
C ALA A 149 23.41 -19.38 -4.95
N PRO A 150 22.43 -19.40 -4.03
CA PRO A 150 22.03 -20.62 -3.35
C PRO A 150 21.54 -21.68 -4.35
N ASP A 151 21.63 -22.96 -4.01
CA ASP A 151 21.16 -24.06 -4.86
C ASP A 151 19.66 -23.98 -5.18
N ASN A 152 18.89 -23.37 -4.29
CA ASN A 152 17.45 -23.13 -4.44
C ASN A 152 17.13 -21.74 -5.04
N ALA A 153 18.10 -21.12 -5.74
CA ALA A 153 17.89 -19.84 -6.39
C ALA A 153 16.88 -19.96 -7.54
N PHE A 154 15.82 -19.15 -7.49
CA PHE A 154 14.87 -19.04 -8.59
C PHE A 154 15.22 -17.91 -9.53
N THR A 155 15.15 -18.21 -10.83
CA THR A 155 15.27 -17.24 -11.92
C THR A 155 14.20 -17.53 -12.96
N GLY A 156 13.67 -16.48 -13.57
CA GLY A 156 12.57 -16.62 -14.51
C GLY A 156 11.82 -15.32 -14.74
N ALA A 157 11.02 -15.29 -15.79
CA ALA A 157 10.00 -14.27 -15.98
C ALA A 157 8.71 -14.74 -15.30
N LEU A 158 8.13 -13.87 -14.50
CA LEU A 158 6.84 -14.08 -13.84
C LEU A 158 5.86 -13.03 -14.34
N THR A 159 4.62 -13.44 -14.53
CA THR A 159 3.52 -12.58 -14.96
C THR A 159 2.35 -12.78 -14.01
N SER A 160 1.75 -11.71 -13.54
CA SER A 160 0.64 -11.78 -12.62
C SER A 160 -0.67 -12.12 -13.32
N THR A 161 -1.63 -12.54 -12.51
CA THR A 161 -3.05 -12.47 -12.88
C THR A 161 -3.45 -11.02 -13.16
N ILE A 162 -4.56 -10.87 -13.89
CA ILE A 162 -5.11 -9.55 -14.22
C ILE A 162 -5.98 -9.06 -13.07
N VAL A 163 -5.71 -7.84 -12.61
CA VAL A 163 -6.56 -7.12 -11.65
C VAL A 163 -7.41 -6.09 -12.40
N SER A 164 -8.68 -5.96 -12.02
CA SER A 164 -9.54 -4.88 -12.53
C SER A 164 -9.78 -3.85 -11.44
N ILE A 165 -9.71 -2.57 -11.79
CA ILE A 165 -10.03 -1.43 -10.92
C ILE A 165 -11.07 -0.56 -11.63
N ASP A 166 -12.18 -0.27 -10.96
CA ASP A 166 -13.17 0.68 -11.42
C ASP A 166 -12.86 2.07 -10.82
N VAL A 167 -12.53 3.03 -11.67
CA VAL A 167 -12.39 4.45 -11.29
C VAL A 167 -13.74 5.12 -11.47
N ASN A 168 -14.25 5.73 -10.41
CA ASN A 168 -15.59 6.31 -10.38
C ASN A 168 -15.52 7.83 -10.20
N GLU A 169 -16.49 8.54 -10.77
CA GLU A 169 -16.72 9.94 -10.41
C GLU A 169 -17.05 10.02 -8.91
N PRO A 170 -16.48 10.99 -8.18
CA PRO A 170 -16.87 11.25 -6.81
C PRO A 170 -18.28 11.82 -6.72
N SER A 171 -18.85 11.78 -5.53
CA SER A 171 -20.14 12.39 -5.21
C SER A 171 -20.07 13.19 -3.91
N GLY A 172 -21.07 14.04 -3.65
CA GLY A 172 -21.15 14.80 -2.40
C GLY A 172 -19.94 15.70 -2.17
N VAL A 173 -19.36 15.63 -0.96
CA VAL A 173 -18.20 16.45 -0.57
C VAL A 173 -16.95 16.12 -1.40
N ASP A 174 -16.81 14.88 -1.86
CA ASP A 174 -15.69 14.48 -2.72
C ASP A 174 -15.78 15.15 -4.09
N ALA A 175 -16.99 15.27 -4.66
CA ALA A 175 -17.21 15.98 -5.92
C ALA A 175 -16.92 17.48 -5.80
N GLN A 176 -17.27 18.09 -4.66
CA GLN A 176 -16.96 19.49 -4.38
C GLN A 176 -15.44 19.72 -4.30
N ALA A 177 -14.72 18.83 -3.60
CA ALA A 177 -13.26 18.89 -3.51
C ALA A 177 -12.59 18.75 -4.88
N LEU A 178 -13.07 17.82 -5.71
CA LEU A 178 -12.57 17.63 -7.07
C LEU A 178 -12.84 18.84 -7.97
N SER A 179 -14.05 19.42 -7.92
CA SER A 179 -14.40 20.62 -8.69
C SER A 179 -13.50 21.80 -8.31
N TRP A 180 -13.36 22.04 -7.01
CA TRP A 180 -12.49 23.10 -6.49
C TRP A 180 -11.05 22.92 -6.98
N ALA A 181 -10.50 21.70 -6.89
CA ALA A 181 -9.14 21.41 -7.33
C ALA A 181 -8.94 21.70 -8.83
N ARG A 182 -9.90 21.31 -9.67
CA ARG A 182 -9.88 21.59 -11.12
C ARG A 182 -9.93 23.09 -11.42
N GLU A 183 -10.82 23.83 -10.75
CA GLU A 183 -10.95 25.29 -10.91
C GLU A 183 -9.67 26.05 -10.53
N HIS A 184 -8.89 25.50 -9.60
CA HIS A 184 -7.65 26.10 -9.10
C HIS A 184 -6.38 25.51 -9.72
N ASN A 185 -6.50 24.58 -10.67
CA ASN A 185 -5.38 23.83 -11.26
C ASN A 185 -4.48 23.19 -10.18
N ASP A 186 -5.11 22.53 -9.21
CA ASP A 186 -4.51 21.91 -8.03
C ASP A 186 -5.01 20.44 -7.90
N THR A 187 -4.63 19.75 -6.82
CA THR A 187 -5.09 18.40 -6.46
C THR A 187 -6.13 18.44 -5.33
N PRO A 188 -7.16 17.57 -5.33
CA PRO A 188 -8.12 17.48 -4.21
C PRO A 188 -7.48 17.00 -2.90
N MET A 189 -6.22 16.54 -2.94
CA MET A 189 -5.41 16.20 -1.77
C MET A 189 -4.51 17.36 -1.28
N SER A 190 -4.58 18.56 -1.89
CA SER A 190 -3.77 19.70 -1.46
C SER A 190 -4.22 20.22 -0.10
N TRP A 191 -3.33 20.88 0.67
CA TRP A 191 -3.71 21.39 2.00
C TRP A 191 -4.83 22.43 1.95
N ALA A 192 -4.89 23.21 0.88
CA ALA A 192 -5.99 24.13 0.64
C ALA A 192 -7.33 23.38 0.45
N ALA A 193 -7.35 22.31 -0.35
CA ALA A 193 -8.52 21.44 -0.52
C ALA A 193 -8.89 20.72 0.79
N VAL A 194 -7.92 20.15 1.49
CA VAL A 194 -8.11 19.46 2.78
C VAL A 194 -8.75 20.37 3.82
N ARG A 195 -8.34 21.66 3.86
CA ARG A 195 -8.92 22.67 4.76
C ARG A 195 -10.38 22.96 4.43
N LEU A 196 -10.71 23.11 3.14
CA LEU A 196 -12.05 23.45 2.68
C LEU A 196 -13.01 22.27 2.74
N PHE A 197 -12.52 21.05 2.50
CA PHE A 197 -13.31 19.83 2.41
C PHE A 197 -12.78 18.74 3.35
N PRO A 198 -12.71 18.98 4.67
CA PRO A 198 -12.09 18.05 5.64
C PRO A 198 -12.88 16.74 5.82
N GLY A 199 -14.12 16.69 5.31
CA GLY A 199 -14.95 15.50 5.28
C GLY A 199 -14.71 14.60 4.07
N SER A 200 -13.98 15.06 3.05
CA SER A 200 -13.75 14.29 1.82
C SER A 200 -12.86 13.06 2.04
N ARG A 201 -13.00 12.04 1.21
CA ARG A 201 -12.09 10.90 1.10
C ARG A 201 -10.70 11.35 0.68
N TYR A 202 -10.59 12.37 -0.17
CA TYR A 202 -9.30 12.98 -0.51
C TYR A 202 -8.59 13.56 0.71
N ALA A 203 -9.32 14.24 1.59
CA ALA A 203 -8.77 14.73 2.85
C ALA A 203 -8.29 13.59 3.76
N ALA A 204 -9.04 12.48 3.80
CA ALA A 204 -8.59 11.28 4.50
C ALA A 204 -7.27 10.76 3.92
N LEU A 205 -7.20 10.56 2.60
CA LEU A 205 -6.02 10.06 1.89
C LEU A 205 -4.79 10.95 2.06
N ALA A 206 -4.96 12.28 2.00
CA ALA A 206 -3.88 13.24 2.22
C ALA A 206 -3.29 13.17 3.65
N LEU A 207 -4.13 12.84 4.64
CA LEU A 207 -3.72 12.75 6.04
C LEU A 207 -3.14 11.37 6.41
N LEU A 208 -3.47 10.30 5.68
CA LEU A 208 -3.03 8.93 5.99
C LEU A 208 -1.51 8.82 6.24
N PRO A 209 -0.62 9.39 5.40
CA PRO A 209 0.84 9.27 5.61
C PRO A 209 1.34 9.84 6.94
N TYR A 210 0.62 10.79 7.54
CA TYR A 210 1.00 11.42 8.81
C TYR A 210 0.48 10.67 10.04
N ILE A 211 -0.48 9.75 9.81
CA ILE A 211 -1.15 8.94 10.84
C ILE A 211 -0.61 7.50 10.84
N ASP A 212 -0.26 6.97 9.66
CA ASP A 212 0.12 5.58 9.45
C ASP A 212 1.37 5.18 10.25
N ILE A 213 1.26 4.04 10.93
CA ILE A 213 2.35 3.39 11.67
C ILE A 213 2.62 1.97 11.19
N GLY A 214 1.79 1.42 10.27
CA GLY A 214 1.82 0.03 9.83
C GLY A 214 3.02 -0.34 8.95
N LYS A 215 3.86 0.64 8.61
CA LYS A 215 5.17 0.45 7.95
C LYS A 215 6.33 0.35 8.94
N SER A 216 6.11 0.69 10.21
CA SER A 216 7.13 0.61 11.25
C SER A 216 7.23 -0.81 11.81
N ASP A 217 8.43 -1.17 12.28
CA ASP A 217 8.67 -2.42 13.02
C ASP A 217 7.88 -2.39 14.37
N PRO A 218 6.95 -3.34 14.61
CA PRO A 218 6.12 -3.35 15.82
C PRO A 218 6.94 -3.45 17.10
N SER A 219 7.97 -4.29 17.10
CA SER A 219 8.86 -4.51 18.25
C SER A 219 9.66 -3.25 18.58
N ARG A 220 10.17 -2.55 17.57
CA ARG A 220 10.84 -1.25 17.74
C ARG A 220 9.89 -0.19 18.26
N VAL A 221 8.67 -0.13 17.73
CA VAL A 221 7.63 0.81 18.18
C VAL A 221 7.29 0.57 19.64
N ARG A 222 7.15 -0.69 20.07
CA ARG A 222 6.94 -1.05 21.48
C ARG A 222 8.07 -0.51 22.37
N THR A 223 9.32 -0.79 22.02
CA THR A 223 10.49 -0.34 22.81
C THR A 223 10.57 1.18 22.93
N ILE A 224 10.23 1.93 21.88
CA ILE A 224 10.21 3.40 21.92
C ILE A 224 9.16 3.89 22.93
N ILE A 225 7.94 3.35 22.87
CA ILE A 225 6.85 3.74 23.76
C ILE A 225 7.14 3.34 25.22
N GLU A 226 7.69 2.16 25.46
CA GLU A 226 8.09 1.69 26.80
C GLU A 226 9.16 2.60 27.45
N ARG A 227 9.99 3.25 26.62
CA ARG A 227 10.99 4.25 27.07
C ARG A 227 10.40 5.65 27.29
N GLY A 228 9.08 5.81 27.17
CA GLY A 228 8.41 7.12 27.26
C GLY A 228 8.71 8.03 26.07
N GLN A 229 9.18 7.47 24.96
CA GLN A 229 9.48 8.20 23.73
C GLN A 229 8.32 8.06 22.74
N PHE A 230 8.24 9.02 21.81
CA PHE A 230 7.23 9.04 20.76
C PHE A 230 7.85 8.70 19.41
N LEU A 231 7.04 8.16 18.50
CA LEU A 231 7.50 7.61 17.22
C LEU A 231 8.16 8.62 16.27
N SER A 232 8.07 9.92 16.56
CA SER A 232 8.75 10.99 15.83
C SER A 232 8.50 12.35 16.50
N TRP A 233 9.39 13.32 16.30
CA TRP A 233 9.02 14.74 16.35
C TRP A 233 8.33 15.06 15.02
N GLY A 234 7.11 15.58 15.06
CA GLY A 234 6.26 15.69 13.88
C GLY A 234 5.95 17.13 13.54
N SER A 235 6.53 17.62 12.45
CA SER A 235 5.85 18.64 11.68
C SER A 235 4.64 17.97 11.03
N VAL A 236 3.44 18.37 11.43
CA VAL A 236 2.19 17.86 10.87
C VAL A 236 1.52 18.93 10.03
N PRO A 237 0.71 18.54 9.04
CA PRO A 237 -0.12 19.48 8.32
C PRO A 237 -1.10 20.16 9.26
N ASP A 238 -1.07 21.48 9.26
CA ASP A 238 -2.00 22.31 10.01
C ASP A 238 -2.49 23.46 9.12
N SER A 239 -3.78 23.45 8.85
CA SER A 239 -4.41 24.39 7.95
C SER A 239 -4.58 25.79 8.54
N ASP A 240 -4.35 25.92 9.85
CA ASP A 240 -4.50 27.14 10.64
C ASP A 240 -3.17 27.90 10.79
N THR A 241 -2.05 27.35 10.33
CA THR A 241 -0.74 28.02 10.33
C THR A 241 -0.40 28.63 8.95
N PRO A 242 0.40 29.71 8.88
CA PRO A 242 0.70 30.40 7.63
C PRO A 242 1.43 29.55 6.57
N ASP A 243 2.28 28.62 7.00
CA ASP A 243 3.04 27.72 6.13
C ASP A 243 2.34 26.37 5.90
N GLY A 244 1.21 26.14 6.57
CA GLY A 244 0.45 24.89 6.47
C GLY A 244 0.98 23.76 7.36
N TRP A 245 1.90 24.06 8.29
CA TRP A 245 2.52 23.08 9.17
C TRP A 245 2.50 23.51 10.64
N ALA A 246 2.37 22.55 11.55
CA ALA A 246 2.53 22.73 12.98
C ALA A 246 3.59 21.77 13.52
N SER A 247 4.46 22.28 14.38
CA SER A 247 5.41 21.44 15.13
C SER A 247 4.78 21.01 16.45
N LEU A 248 4.53 19.71 16.59
CA LEU A 248 3.91 19.14 17.79
C LEU A 248 4.94 18.39 18.64
N SER A 249 4.82 18.50 19.96
CA SER A 249 5.50 17.59 20.88
C SER A 249 4.98 16.16 20.72
N GLY A 250 5.67 15.18 21.28
CA GLY A 250 5.28 13.78 21.11
C GLY A 250 3.86 13.45 21.61
N ALA A 251 3.45 14.00 22.76
CA ALA A 251 2.09 13.78 23.29
C ALA A 251 1.02 14.50 22.46
N GLU A 252 1.30 15.73 22.03
CA GLU A 252 0.41 16.49 21.13
C GLU A 252 0.26 15.78 19.78
N LEU A 253 1.35 15.25 19.23
CA LEU A 253 1.34 14.48 17.99
C LEU A 253 0.51 13.20 18.14
N ALA A 254 0.65 12.48 19.25
CA ALA A 254 -0.14 11.28 19.52
C ALA A 254 -1.64 11.59 19.56
N ASN A 255 -2.03 12.66 20.28
CA ASN A 255 -3.42 13.11 20.33
C ASN A 255 -3.92 13.58 18.95
N TRP A 256 -3.13 14.37 18.23
CA TRP A 256 -3.46 14.80 16.87
C TRP A 256 -3.71 13.60 15.95
N ARG A 257 -2.85 12.58 15.99
CA ARG A 257 -3.02 11.36 15.18
C ARG A 257 -4.29 10.61 15.55
N ILE A 258 -4.62 10.48 16.84
CA ILE A 258 -5.86 9.86 17.31
C ILE A 258 -7.06 10.63 16.76
N GLU A 259 -7.12 11.95 16.98
CA GLU A 259 -8.26 12.78 16.58
C GLU A 259 -8.51 12.73 15.07
N ARG A 260 -7.44 12.77 14.26
CA ARG A 260 -7.56 12.70 12.79
C ARG A 260 -7.96 11.30 12.34
N ALA A 261 -7.37 10.24 12.89
CA ALA A 261 -7.75 8.87 12.59
C ALA A 261 -9.22 8.59 12.92
N GLU A 262 -9.68 9.01 14.11
CA GLU A 262 -11.07 8.86 14.52
C GLU A 262 -12.02 9.65 13.63
N ARG A 263 -11.65 10.88 13.25
CA ARG A 263 -12.45 11.69 12.30
C ARG A 263 -12.58 10.99 10.95
N ILE A 264 -11.48 10.45 10.43
CA ILE A 264 -11.51 9.70 9.17
C ILE A 264 -12.41 8.47 9.30
N LEU A 265 -12.27 7.68 10.37
CA LEU A 265 -13.12 6.50 10.59
C LEU A 265 -14.61 6.84 10.77
N ARG A 266 -14.94 8.00 11.35
CA ARG A 266 -16.33 8.46 11.46
C ARG A 266 -16.90 8.85 10.10
N ASN A 267 -16.13 9.55 9.27
CA ASN A 267 -16.58 10.04 7.98
C ASN A 267 -16.54 8.93 6.89
N HIS A 268 -15.57 8.02 7.00
CA HIS A 268 -15.24 6.98 6.02
C HIS A 268 -15.03 5.63 6.72
N PRO A 269 -16.06 5.04 7.36
CA PRO A 269 -15.92 3.82 8.17
C PRO A 269 -15.48 2.59 7.37
N ASN A 270 -15.71 2.60 6.06
CA ASN A 270 -15.37 1.52 5.13
C ASN A 270 -14.11 1.80 4.30
N LEU A 271 -13.30 2.80 4.70
CA LEU A 271 -12.03 3.06 4.03
C LEU A 271 -11.13 1.82 4.13
N PRO A 272 -10.42 1.42 3.07
CA PRO A 272 -9.57 0.21 3.09
C PRO A 272 -8.52 0.24 4.22
N SER A 273 -8.00 1.42 4.52
CA SER A 273 -7.06 1.67 5.61
C SER A 273 -7.71 1.76 7.00
N ALA A 274 -8.99 1.40 7.17
CA ALA A 274 -9.67 1.48 8.46
C ALA A 274 -8.99 0.62 9.54
N GLY A 275 -8.47 -0.56 9.19
CA GLY A 275 -7.65 -1.37 10.10
C GLY A 275 -6.40 -0.60 10.56
N GLN A 276 -5.69 0.03 9.63
CA GLN A 276 -4.46 0.78 9.90
C GLN A 276 -4.73 2.00 10.78
N LEU A 277 -5.85 2.70 10.54
CA LEU A 277 -6.29 3.81 11.38
C LEU A 277 -6.61 3.35 12.81
N ARG A 278 -7.30 2.22 12.98
CA ARG A 278 -7.54 1.63 14.31
C ARG A 278 -6.25 1.22 15.00
N LEU A 279 -5.30 0.66 14.24
CA LEU A 279 -3.97 0.31 14.74
C LEU A 279 -3.23 1.57 15.24
N ALA A 280 -3.22 2.63 14.43
CA ALA A 280 -2.64 3.93 14.78
C ALA A 280 -3.27 4.52 16.04
N ILE A 281 -4.60 4.49 16.16
CA ILE A 281 -5.30 4.95 17.37
C ILE A 281 -4.82 4.18 18.60
N GLY A 282 -4.79 2.84 18.53
CA GLY A 282 -4.45 2.00 19.68
C GLY A 282 -3.02 2.24 20.17
N VAL A 283 -2.06 2.35 19.26
CA VAL A 283 -0.66 2.62 19.59
C VAL A 283 -0.48 4.04 20.15
N ASN A 284 -1.09 5.06 19.53
CA ASN A 284 -0.98 6.43 20.00
C ASN A 284 -1.70 6.63 21.35
N GLN A 285 -2.79 5.90 21.63
CA GLN A 285 -3.44 5.89 22.95
C GLN A 285 -2.50 5.35 24.03
N ILE A 286 -1.73 4.29 23.74
CA ILE A 286 -0.72 3.80 24.69
C ILE A 286 0.38 4.84 24.89
N ALA A 287 0.88 5.43 23.81
CA ALA A 287 1.91 6.47 23.88
C ALA A 287 1.46 7.72 24.65
N SER A 288 0.19 8.10 24.56
CA SER A 288 -0.39 9.27 25.23
C SER A 288 -0.86 8.97 26.67
N GLY A 289 -0.50 7.81 27.26
CA GLY A 289 -0.88 7.44 28.63
C GLY A 289 -2.26 6.80 28.80
N LYS A 290 -3.05 6.63 27.73
CA LYS A 290 -4.35 5.93 27.72
C LYS A 290 -4.16 4.43 27.48
N GLY A 291 -3.23 3.82 28.22
CA GLY A 291 -2.73 2.46 27.97
C GLY A 291 -3.81 1.37 27.95
N ASN A 292 -4.83 1.45 28.80
CA ASN A 292 -5.89 0.45 28.87
C ASN A 292 -6.80 0.47 27.64
N GLU A 293 -7.18 1.67 27.17
CA GLU A 293 -8.00 1.85 25.98
C GLU A 293 -7.25 1.40 24.73
N GLY A 294 -5.99 1.83 24.60
CA GLY A 294 -5.15 1.45 23.46
C GLY A 294 -4.89 -0.06 23.40
N ARG A 295 -4.55 -0.69 24.54
CA ARG A 295 -4.38 -2.16 24.60
C ARG A 295 -5.67 -2.91 24.29
N LYS A 296 -6.84 -2.40 24.73
CA LYS A 296 -8.14 -3.01 24.39
C LYS A 296 -8.37 -3.01 22.89
N LEU A 297 -8.15 -1.88 22.22
CA LEU A 297 -8.30 -1.77 20.77
C LEU A 297 -7.31 -2.67 20.02
N LEU A 298 -6.04 -2.69 20.43
CA LEU A 298 -5.03 -3.54 19.80
C LEU A 298 -5.31 -5.03 20.00
N ARG A 299 -5.89 -5.46 21.15
CA ARG A 299 -6.31 -6.85 21.35
C ARG A 299 -7.44 -7.26 20.42
N GLN A 300 -8.37 -6.35 20.10
CA GLN A 300 -9.44 -6.61 19.13
C GLN A 300 -8.89 -6.77 17.70
N LEU A 301 -7.85 -6.04 17.35
CA LEU A 301 -7.15 -6.25 16.07
C LEU A 301 -6.37 -7.57 16.08
N ALA A 302 -5.63 -7.84 17.16
CA ALA A 302 -4.81 -9.04 17.31
C ALA A 302 -5.60 -10.37 17.29
N SER A 303 -6.93 -10.34 17.48
CA SER A 303 -7.76 -11.53 17.32
C SER A 303 -8.01 -11.92 15.84
N HIS A 304 -7.60 -11.09 14.89
CA HIS A 304 -7.74 -11.30 13.45
C HIS A 304 -6.35 -11.35 12.80
N THR A 305 -5.56 -12.38 13.12
CA THR A 305 -4.16 -12.50 12.64
C THR A 305 -4.03 -12.77 11.15
N ASP A 306 -5.15 -13.06 10.48
CA ASP A 306 -5.27 -13.15 9.04
C ASP A 306 -5.16 -11.78 8.34
N THR A 307 -5.28 -10.67 9.07
CA THR A 307 -5.01 -9.33 8.55
C THR A 307 -3.61 -8.85 8.91
N ARG A 308 -3.05 -7.98 8.07
CA ARG A 308 -1.75 -7.33 8.31
C ARG A 308 -1.75 -6.59 9.65
N GLU A 309 -2.81 -5.86 9.95
CA GLU A 309 -2.92 -5.07 11.18
C GLU A 309 -3.09 -5.94 12.42
N GLY A 310 -3.75 -7.09 12.30
CA GLY A 310 -3.88 -8.04 13.40
C GLY A 310 -2.56 -8.72 13.73
N ALA A 311 -1.81 -9.16 12.71
CA ALA A 311 -0.45 -9.67 12.89
C ALA A 311 0.48 -8.61 13.52
N TRP A 312 0.44 -7.37 13.02
CA TRP A 312 1.21 -6.25 13.55
C TRP A 312 0.85 -5.97 15.02
N ALA A 313 -0.45 -5.90 15.34
CA ALA A 313 -0.93 -5.63 16.71
C ALA A 313 -0.52 -6.74 17.69
N LYS A 314 -0.55 -8.00 17.25
CA LYS A 314 -0.13 -9.15 18.06
C LYS A 314 1.35 -9.06 18.43
N GLU A 315 2.21 -8.79 17.44
CA GLU A 315 3.65 -8.62 17.67
C GLU A 315 3.94 -7.43 18.60
N PHE A 316 3.31 -6.28 18.33
CA PHE A 316 3.44 -5.09 19.18
C PHE A 316 3.03 -5.38 20.63
N LEU A 317 1.96 -6.14 20.86
CA LEU A 317 1.51 -6.48 22.21
C LEU A 317 2.39 -7.55 22.89
N GLY A 318 3.31 -8.20 22.17
CA GLY A 318 4.08 -9.34 22.67
C GLY A 318 3.20 -10.53 23.04
N ILE A 319 2.08 -10.71 22.31
CA ILE A 319 1.20 -11.86 22.51
C ILE A 319 1.77 -12.99 21.65
N ASP A 320 2.49 -13.91 22.27
CA ASP A 320 2.86 -15.17 21.64
C ASP A 320 1.59 -15.89 21.15
N GLY A 321 1.68 -16.56 19.99
CA GLY A 321 0.55 -17.36 19.48
C GLY A 321 0.14 -18.46 20.45
N PRO A 322 -1.04 -19.08 20.23
CA PRO A 322 -1.38 -20.30 20.97
C PRO A 322 -0.24 -21.32 20.92
#